data_AF-A0A0R3NEY9-F1
#
_entry.id   AF-A0A0R3NEY9-F1
#
_cell.length_a   1.000
_cell.length_b   1.000
_cell.length_c   1.000
_cell.angle_alpha   90.00
_cell.angle_beta   90.00
_cell.angle_gamma   90.00
#
_symmetry.space_group_name_H-M   'P 1'
#
loop_
_entity.id
_entity.type
_entity.pdbx_description
1 polymer ?
#
loop_
_entity_poly.entity_id
_entity_poly.type
_entity_poly.pdbx_seq_one_letter_code
_entity_poly.pdbx_strand_id
1 'polypeptide(L)' 'MNGNIFNSKGTRVAVVIGPEIFDLSGKKLFDLKGKNIYRLSGELVGHLSDASGSAKRLDKATDRLFS' A
#
# COMPACT_ATOMS: atom_id res chain seq x y z
N MET A 1 3.30 8.63 8.73
CA MET A 1 2.52 9.00 7.53
C MET A 1 1.30 8.11 7.50
N ASN A 2 0.09 8.67 7.48
CA ASN A 2 -1.15 7.89 7.51
C ASN A 2 -1.98 8.20 6.26
N GLY A 3 -2.75 7.25 5.75
CA GLY A 3 -3.62 7.49 4.60
C GLY A 3 -4.17 6.23 3.96
N ASN A 4 -5.02 6.41 2.95
CA ASN A 4 -5.62 5.31 2.21
C ASN A 4 -4.77 4.92 0.99
N ILE A 5 -4.74 3.62 0.69
CA ILE A 5 -4.16 3.06 -0.54
C ILE A 5 -5.29 2.72 -1.50
N PHE A 6 -5.17 3.19 -2.72
CA PHE A 6 -6.08 2.88 -3.82
C PHE A 6 -5.37 2.11 -4.92
N ASN A 7 -6.04 1.14 -5.52
CA ASN A 7 -5.55 0.47 -6.74
C ASN A 7 -5.68 1.39 -7.97
N SER A 8 -5.20 0.95 -9.13
CA SER A 8 -5.24 1.74 -10.37
C SER A 8 -6.66 2.10 -10.83
N LYS A 9 -7.68 1.36 -10.37
CA LYS A 9 -9.12 1.63 -10.61
C LYS A 9 -9.72 2.64 -9.63
N GLY A 10 -8.95 3.13 -8.66
CA GLY A 10 -9.43 4.05 -7.62
C GLY A 10 -10.23 3.38 -6.51
N THR A 11 -10.21 2.04 -6.41
CA THR A 11 -10.82 1.32 -5.29
C THR A 11 -9.87 1.33 -4.10
N ARG A 12 -10.38 1.67 -2.91
CA ARG A 12 -9.60 1.61 -1.66
C ARG A 12 -9.35 0.14 -1.32
N VAL A 13 -8.10 -0.23 -1.16
CA VAL A 13 -7.69 -1.64 -0.91
C VAL A 13 -6.98 -1.83 0.42
N ALA A 14 -6.40 -0.76 0.98
CA ALA A 14 -5.64 -0.83 2.23
C ALA A 14 -5.50 0.54 2.90
N VAL A 15 -4.96 0.53 4.12
CA VAL A 15 -4.67 1.72 4.92
C VAL A 15 -3.21 1.69 5.35
N VAL A 16 -2.54 2.84 5.26
CA VAL A 16 -1.23 3.07 5.85
C VAL A 16 -1.40 3.71 7.22
N ILE A 17 -0.77 3.13 8.24
CA ILE A 17 -0.62 3.75 9.57
C ILE A 17 0.87 3.69 9.92
N GLY A 18 1.52 4.85 9.99
CA GLY A 18 2.96 4.90 10.22
C GLY A 18 3.75 4.17 9.11
N PRO A 19 4.62 3.21 9.45
CA PRO A 19 5.35 2.39 8.49
C PRO A 19 4.63 1.07 8.13
N GLU A 20 3.34 0.94 8.45
CA GLU A 20 2.61 -0.33 8.31
C GLU A 20 1.41 -0.19 7.37
N ILE A 21 1.09 -1.27 6.68
CA ILE A 21 -0.07 -1.37 5.78
C ILE A 21 -1.01 -2.44 6.32
N PHE A 22 -2.28 -2.05 6.44
CA PHE A 22 -3.37 -2.88 6.93
C PHE A 22 -4.41 -3.09 5.84
N ASP A 23 -5.07 -4.23 5.87
CA ASP A 23 -6.32 -4.42 5.14
C ASP A 23 -7.45 -3.57 5.73
N LEU A 24 -8.62 -3.61 5.09
CA LEU A 24 -9.78 -2.84 5.53
C LEU A 24 -10.42 -3.35 6.83
N SER A 25 -10.04 -4.56 7.28
CA SER A 25 -10.47 -5.13 8.57
C SER A 25 -9.52 -4.79 9.73
N GLY A 26 -8.37 -4.17 9.44
CA GLY A 26 -7.36 -3.80 10.43
C GLY A 26 -6.29 -4.87 10.65
N LYS A 27 -6.21 -5.91 9.82
CA LYS A 27 -5.11 -6.89 9.86
C LYS A 27 -3.91 -6.34 9.11
N LYS A 28 -2.73 -6.42 9.74
CA LYS A 28 -1.47 -6.02 9.11
C LYS A 28 -1.15 -6.96 7.95
N LEU A 29 -0.84 -6.39 6.79
CA LEU A 29 -0.47 -7.10 5.57
C LEU A 29 1.02 -6.93 5.24
N PHE A 30 1.52 -5.70 5.29
CA PHE A 30 2.83 -5.32 4.77
C PHE A 30 3.50 -4.24 5.62
N ASP A 31 4.81 -4.12 5.44
CA ASP A 31 5.59 -2.97 5.90
C ASP A 31 5.84 -2.00 4.74
N LEU A 32 5.84 -0.70 5.04
CA LEU A 32 6.11 0.38 4.10
C LEU A 32 7.39 1.10 4.49
N LYS A 33 8.39 1.10 3.60
CA LYS A 33 9.63 1.86 3.76
C LYS A 33 9.74 2.87 2.62
N GLY A 34 9.48 4.14 2.91
CA GLY A 34 9.31 5.17 1.89
C GLY A 34 8.10 4.85 1.00
N LYS A 35 8.35 4.55 -0.28
CA LYS A 35 7.32 4.09 -1.22
C LYS A 35 7.31 2.58 -1.45
N ASN A 36 8.27 1.84 -0.91
CA ASN A 36 8.43 0.41 -1.16
C ASN A 36 7.62 -0.42 -0.16
N ILE A 37 6.93 -1.45 -0.68
CA ILE A 37 6.04 -2.34 0.06
C ILE A 37 6.74 -3.68 0.25
N TYR A 38 6.82 -4.13 1.49
CA TYR A 38 7.48 -5.37 1.88
C TYR A 38 6.51 -6.32 2.57
N ARG A 39 6.64 -7.63 2.31
CA ARG A 39 6.04 -8.65 3.17
C ARG A 39 6.59 -8.54 4.58
N LEU A 40 5.88 -9.13 5.54
CA LEU A 40 6.36 -9.28 6.91
C LEU A 40 7.64 -10.13 7.00
N SER A 41 7.93 -10.94 5.98
CA SER A 41 9.21 -11.66 5.84
C SER A 41 10.39 -10.76 5.41
N GLY A 42 10.12 -9.53 5.00
CA GLY A 42 11.13 -8.59 4.48
C GLY A 42 11.30 -8.62 2.95
N GLU A 43 10.54 -9.44 2.23
CA GLU A 43 10.56 -9.50 0.75
C GLU A 43 9.93 -8.23 0.14
N LEU A 44 10.61 -7.57 -0.80
CA LEU A 44 10.07 -6.46 -1.60
C LEU A 44 9.05 -7.00 -2.61
N VAL A 45 7.81 -6.51 -2.55
CA VAL A 45 6.71 -7.02 -3.40
C VAL A 45 6.00 -5.96 -4.23
N GLY A 46 6.34 -4.69 -4.02
CA GLY A 46 5.77 -3.62 -4.83
C GLY A 46 6.14 -2.25 -4.32
N HIS A 47 5.51 -1.24 -4.91
CA HIS A 47 5.72 0.13 -4.51
C HIS A 47 4.46 0.98 -4.75
N LEU A 48 4.39 2.08 -4.02
CA LEU A 48 3.41 3.13 -4.24
C LEU A 48 3.94 4.07 -5.32
N SER A 49 3.04 4.48 -6.21
CA SER A 49 3.29 5.57 -7.14
C SER A 49 3.36 6.91 -6.41
N ASP A 50 4.23 7.80 -6.89
CA ASP A 50 4.37 9.17 -6.39
C ASP A 50 3.16 10.01 -6.86
N ALA A 51 1.98 9.72 -6.32
CA ALA A 51 0.82 10.58 -6.51
C ALA A 51 0.95 11.77 -5.56
N SER A 52 1.16 12.97 -6.11
CA SER A 52 1.32 14.25 -5.40
C SER A 52 0.07 14.75 -4.66
N GLY A 53 -0.76 13.85 -4.13
CA GLY A 53 -1.97 14.15 -3.37
C GLY A 53 -2.12 13.24 -2.16
N SER A 54 -3.05 13.57 -1.26
CA SER A 54 -3.37 12.85 -0.03
C SER A 54 -3.76 11.36 -0.20
N ALA A 55 -3.90 10.88 -1.44
CA ALA A 55 -4.24 9.51 -1.78
C ALA A 55 -3.04 8.77 -2.39
N LYS A 56 -2.57 7.71 -1.72
CA LYS A 56 -1.51 6.86 -2.26
C LYS A 56 -2.11 5.88 -3.27
N ARG A 57 -1.50 5.78 -4.45
CA ARG A 57 -1.92 4.81 -5.47
C ARG A 57 -0.89 3.72 -5.64
N LEU A 58 -1.36 2.48 -5.75
CA LEU A 58 -0.52 1.37 -6.18
C LEU A 58 -0.02 1.64 -7.60
N ASP A 59 1.22 1.24 -7.86
CA ASP A 59 1.62 1.02 -9.24
C ASP A 59 0.76 -0.11 -9.87
N LYS A 60 0.54 -0.04 -11.18
CA LYS A 60 -0.34 -0.99 -11.89
C LYS A 60 0.13 -2.44 -11.75
N ALA A 61 1.43 -2.70 -11.64
CA ALA A 61 1.95 -4.05 -11.39
C ALA A 61 1.63 -4.53 -9.96
N THR A 62 1.47 -3.59 -9.03
CA THR A 62 1.21 -3.86 -7.60
C THR A 62 -0.29 -4.03 -7.30
N ASP A 63 -1.20 -3.71 -8.23
CA ASP A 63 -2.65 -3.96 -8.05
C ASP A 63 -2.98 -5.40 -7.66
N ARG A 64 -2.21 -6.37 -8.19
CA ARG A 64 -2.38 -7.81 -7.91
C ARG A 64 -2.09 -8.19 -6.47
N LEU A 65 -1.40 -7.34 -5.72
CA LEU A 65 -1.00 -7.61 -4.34
C LEU A 65 -2.19 -7.53 -3.36
N PHE A 66 -3.27 -6.85 -3.76
CA PHE A 66 -4.47 -6.63 -2.96
C PHE A 66 -5.75 -7.12 -3.67
N SER A 67 -5.60 -8.00 -4.67
CA SER A 67 -6.70 -8.63 -5.43
C SER A 67 -7.26 -9.86 -4.73
#